data_AF-A0A563VXE9-F1
#
_entry.id   AF-A0A563VXE9-F1
#
_cell.length_a   1.000
_cell.length_b   1.000
_cell.length_c   1.000
_cell.angle_alpha   90.00
_cell.angle_beta   90.00
_cell.angle_gamma   90.00
#
_symmetry.space_group_name_H-M   'P 1'
#
loop_
_entity.id
_entity.type
_entity.pdbx_description
1 polymer ?
#
loop_
_entity_poly.entity_id
_entity_poly.type
_entity_poly.pdbx_seq_one_letter_code
_entity_poly.pdbx_strand_id
1 'polypeptide(L)' 'MKKPKEENRQLASERIVIEHIYRHLKVFRILSERYRNRRKRFGLRFNLIAAIYNYELRLNSTI' A
#
# COMPACT_ATOMS: atom_id res chain seq x y z
N MET A 1 0.36 -12.25 -27.16
CA MET A 1 0.56 -10.92 -27.77
C MET A 1 1.38 -10.08 -26.80
N LYS A 2 2.61 -9.66 -27.14
CA LYS A 2 3.48 -8.89 -26.23
C LYS A 2 2.96 -7.45 -26.16
N LYS A 3 2.72 -6.93 -24.95
CA LYS A 3 2.40 -5.51 -24.76
C LYS A 3 3.55 -4.62 -25.26
N PRO A 4 3.26 -3.46 -25.86
CA PRO A 4 4.26 -2.48 -26.24
C PRO A 4 5.25 -2.18 -25.10
N LYS A 5 6.53 -1.94 -25.42
CA LYS A 5 7.57 -1.67 -24.42
C LYS A 5 7.24 -0.46 -23.54
N GLU A 6 6.56 0.54 -24.09
CA GLU A 6 6.10 1.75 -23.40
C GLU A 6 5.13 1.42 -22.26
N GLU A 7 4.11 0.61 -22.53
CA GLU A 7 3.10 0.20 -21.53
C GLU A 7 3.74 -0.59 -20.39
N ASN A 8 4.68 -1.48 -20.70
CA ASN A 8 5.38 -2.24 -19.66
C ASN A 8 6.25 -1.34 -18.78
N ARG A 9 6.82 -0.27 -19.34
CA ARG A 9 7.63 0.72 -18.59
C ARG A 9 6.74 1.53 -17.64
N GLN A 10 5.57 1.96 -18.09
CA GLN A 10 4.60 2.67 -17.25
C GLN A 10 4.12 1.78 -16.09
N LEU A 11 3.73 0.54 -16.38
CA LEU A 11 3.32 -0.43 -15.37
C LEU A 11 4.45 -0.74 -14.37
N ALA A 12 5.70 -0.81 -14.82
CA ALA A 12 6.83 -1.02 -13.93
C ALA A 12 7.04 0.18 -12.98
N SER A 13 6.90 1.41 -13.50
CA SER A 13 6.97 2.63 -12.69
C SER A 13 5.90 2.67 -11.60
N GLU A 14 4.66 2.33 -11.93
CA GLU A 14 3.56 2.25 -10.96
C GLU A 14 3.81 1.19 -9.88
N ARG A 15 4.34 0.02 -10.27
CA ARG A 15 4.65 -1.06 -9.32
C ARG A 15 5.72 -0.65 -8.32
N ILE A 16 6.74 0.09 -8.73
CA ILE A 16 7.80 0.57 -7.83
C ILE A 16 7.20 1.42 -6.70
N VAL A 17 6.29 2.36 -7.04
CA VAL A 17 5.60 3.19 -6.05
C VAL A 17 4.77 2.33 -5.10
N ILE A 18 4.02 1.36 -5.65
CA ILE A 18 3.21 0.44 -4.86
C ILE A 18 4.08 -0.42 -3.94
N GLU A 19 5.22 -0.92 -4.39
CA GLU A 19 6.17 -1.72 -3.60
C GLU A 19 6.75 -0.92 -2.43
N HIS A 20 7.11 0.34 -2.66
CA HIS A 20 7.55 1.23 -1.59
C HIS A 20 6.48 1.44 -0.52
N ILE A 21 5.23 1.67 -0.92
CA ILE A 21 4.09 1.79 0.01
C ILE A 21 3.88 0.47 0.74
N TYR A 22 3.86 -0.66 0.03
CA TYR A 22 3.68 -1.99 0.61
C TYR A 22 4.76 -2.32 1.63
N ARG A 23 6.02 -1.92 1.42
CA ARG A 23 7.11 -2.12 2.37
C ARG A 23 6.79 -1.49 3.73
N HIS A 24 6.25 -0.28 3.76
CA HIS A 24 5.87 0.41 4.99
C HIS A 24 4.61 -0.21 5.62
N LEU A 25 3.64 -0.60 4.78
CA LEU A 25 2.39 -1.20 5.24
C LEU A 25 2.54 -2.64 5.75
N LYS A 26 3.59 -3.37 5.36
CA LYS A 26 3.82 -4.77 5.76
C LYS A 26 4.13 -4.94 7.26
N VAL A 27 4.41 -3.85 7.99
CA VAL A 27 4.55 -3.86 9.45
C VAL A 27 3.23 -4.27 10.12
N PHE A 28 2.09 -3.91 9.52
CA PHE A 28 0.79 -4.25 10.08
C PHE A 28 0.44 -5.72 9.79
N ARG A 29 0.27 -6.54 10.84
CA ARG A 29 -0.10 -7.97 10.73
C ARG A 29 -1.37 -8.24 9.92
N ILE A 30 -2.29 -7.27 9.87
CA ILE A 30 -3.50 -7.32 9.03
C ILE A 30 -3.19 -7.35 7.53
N LEU A 31 -2.01 -6.86 7.12
CA LEU A 31 -1.55 -6.78 5.73
C LEU A 31 -0.44 -7.80 5.43
N SER A 32 0.33 -8.24 6.43
CA SER A 32 1.43 -9.21 6.25
C SER A 32 1.03 -10.67 6.47
N GLU A 33 0.00 -10.95 7.27
CA GLU A 33 -0.47 -12.31 7.55
C GLU A 33 -1.88 -12.56 7.01
N ARG A 34 -2.27 -13.84 6.96
CA ARG A 34 -3.65 -14.21 6.64
C ARG A 34 -4.60 -13.65 7.70
N TYR A 35 -5.49 -12.77 7.29
CA TYR A 35 -6.48 -12.15 8.18
C TYR A 35 -7.51 -13.17 8.69
N ARG A 36 -7.48 -13.46 10.00
CA ARG A 36 -8.35 -14.45 10.65
C ARG A 36 -9.55 -13.87 11.42
N ASN A 37 -9.65 -12.54 11.52
CA ASN A 37 -10.74 -11.88 12.25
C ASN A 37 -12.03 -11.76 11.40
N ARG A 38 -13.18 -11.66 12.06
CA ARG A 38 -14.47 -11.37 11.38
C ARG A 38 -14.35 -10.08 10.54
N ARG A 39 -14.75 -10.17 9.26
CA ARG A 39 -14.54 -9.11 8.25
C ARG A 39 -15.46 -7.89 8.39
N LYS A 40 -16.44 -7.89 9.30
CA LYS A 40 -17.41 -6.79 9.51
C LYS A 40 -16.74 -5.40 9.69
N ARG A 41 -15.54 -5.34 10.26
CA ARG A 41 -14.78 -4.08 10.46
C ARG A 41 -13.45 -4.03 9.71
N PHE A 42 -13.26 -4.88 8.70
CA PHE A 42 -12.00 -4.92 7.94
C PHE A 42 -11.72 -3.57 7.27
N GLY A 43 -12.71 -3.00 6.56
CA GLY A 43 -12.58 -1.70 5.91
C GLY A 43 -12.21 -0.58 6.89
N LEU A 44 -12.86 -0.51 8.05
CA LEU A 44 -12.51 0.48 9.08
C LEU A 44 -11.07 0.35 9.56
N ARG A 45 -10.62 -0.88 9.87
CA ARG A 45 -9.24 -1.13 10.30
C ARG A 45 -8.23 -0.74 9.23
N PHE A 46 -8.54 -1.05 7.97
CA PHE A 46 -7.71 -0.69 6.83
C PHE A 46 -7.65 0.84 6.64
N ASN A 47 -8.79 1.52 6.69
CA ASN A 47 -8.88 2.97 6.55
C ASN A 47 -8.11 3.70 7.65
N LEU A 48 -8.15 3.21 8.89
CA LEU A 48 -7.37 3.79 9.99
C LEU A 48 -5.86 3.64 9.75
N ILE A 49 -5.41 2.49 9.26
CA ILE A 49 -3.99 2.28 8.90
C ILE A 49 -3.57 3.22 7.77
N ALA A 50 -4.41 3.36 6.74
CA ALA A 50 -4.16 4.30 5.64
C ALA A 50 -4.09 5.76 6.13
N ALA A 51 -4.98 6.14 7.05
CA ALA A 51 -4.97 7.48 7.65
C ALA A 51 -3.67 7.75 8.43
N ILE A 52 -3.19 6.79 9.23
CA ILE A 52 -1.91 6.89 9.95
C ILE A 52 -0.75 7.03 8.97
N TYR A 53 -0.68 6.17 7.95
CA TYR A 53 0.38 6.25 6.94
C TYR A 53 0.39 7.59 6.20
N ASN A 54 -0.78 8.10 5.81
CA ASN A 54 -0.90 9.40 5.14
C ASN A 54 -0.48 10.55 6.07
N TYR A 55 -0.77 10.45 7.37
CA TYR A 55 -0.34 11.43 8.36
C TYR A 55 1.18 11.44 8.53
N GLU A 56 1.80 10.26 8.69
CA GLU A 56 3.26 10.12 8.76
C GLU A 56 3.95 10.63 7.49
N LEU A 57 3.39 10.32 6.31
CA LEU A 57 3.91 10.78 5.03
C LEU A 57 3.91 12.32 4.95
N ARG A 58 2.82 12.96 5.40
CA ARG A 58 2.70 14.42 5.46
C ARG A 58 3.67 15.04 6.46
N LEU A 59 3.89 14.42 7.62
CA LEU A 59 4.89 14.91 8.58
C LEU A 59 6.29 14.87 8.00
N ASN A 60 6.68 13.76 7.39
CA ASN A 60 8.00 13.57 6.80
C ASN A 60 8.25 14.45 5.58
N SER A 61 7.20 14.86 4.85
CA SER A 61 7.32 15.79 3.72
C SER A 61 7.40 17.26 4.12
N THR A 62 7.09 17.59 5.39
CA THR A 62 7.07 18.97 5.90
C THR A 62 8.38 19.34 6.61
N ILE A 63 9.22 18.35 6.93
CA ILE A 63 10.56 18.51 7.50
C ILE A 63 11.59 18.60 6.39
#